data_AF-A0A832I0I9-F1
#
_entry.id   AF-A0A832I0I9-F1
#
_cell.length_a   1.000
_cell.length_b   1.000
_cell.length_c   1.000
_cell.angle_alpha   90.00
_cell.angle_beta   90.00
_cell.angle_gamma   90.00
#
_symmetry.space_group_name_H-M   'P 1'
#
loop_
_entity.id
_entity.type
_entity.pdbx_description
1 polymer ?
#
loop_
_entity_poly.entity_id
_entity_poly.type
_entity_poly.pdbx_seq_one_letter_code
_entity_poly.pdbx_strand_id
1 'polypeptide(L)'
;MNTGILGGGLTGLAVGYFLKQHGESFEILEKERECGGLMRSLQHDGFTFDYGGSHVIFSKDMEVLRFMLDLLEKNKLKKRRNSKVMYKGRLIKYPFENGLSGLPKHENFECLYSFVKK
;
A
#
# COMPACT_ATOMS: atom_id res chain seq x y z
N MET A 1 23.71 -14.94 -20.41
CA MET A 1 23.76 -15.59 -19.07
C MET A 1 22.35 -15.58 -18.54
N ASN A 2 21.77 -16.70 -18.09
CA ASN A 2 20.37 -16.70 -17.64
C ASN A 2 20.29 -16.26 -16.17
N THR A 3 19.54 -15.19 -15.89
CA THR A 3 19.37 -14.67 -14.51
C THR A 3 18.23 -15.40 -13.81
N GLY A 4 18.53 -16.08 -12.70
CA GLY A 4 17.49 -16.70 -11.86
C GLY A 4 16.93 -15.73 -10.82
N ILE A 5 15.60 -15.63 -10.73
CA ILE A 5 14.88 -14.80 -9.77
C ILE A 5 14.02 -15.71 -8.89
N LEU A 6 14.20 -15.62 -7.56
CA LEU A 6 13.40 -16.38 -6.60
C LEU A 6 12.29 -15.51 -6.02
N GLY A 7 11.04 -15.91 -6.28
CA GLY A 7 9.83 -15.20 -5.86
C GLY A 7 9.20 -14.38 -6.98
N GLY A 8 7.92 -14.67 -7.26
CA GLY A 8 7.05 -13.97 -8.19
C GLY A 8 6.23 -12.86 -7.55
N GLY A 9 6.68 -12.27 -6.44
CA GLY A 9 6.08 -11.07 -5.85
C GLY A 9 6.40 -9.79 -6.64
N LEU A 10 5.89 -8.63 -6.19
CA LEU A 10 6.08 -7.34 -6.86
C LEU A 10 7.54 -7.07 -7.25
N THR A 11 8.48 -7.33 -6.33
CA THR A 11 9.91 -7.11 -6.57
C THR A 11 10.47 -8.02 -7.67
N GLY A 12 10.19 -9.32 -7.62
CA GLY A 12 10.67 -10.26 -8.63
C GLY A 12 10.08 -10.00 -10.02
N LEU A 13 8.79 -9.68 -10.06
CA LEU A 13 8.11 -9.27 -11.29
C LEU A 13 8.69 -7.97 -11.86
N ALA A 14 9.00 -6.97 -11.01
CA ALA A 14 9.62 -5.73 -11.45
C ALA A 14 11.02 -5.98 -12.04
N VAL A 15 11.85 -6.79 -11.38
CA VAL A 15 13.18 -7.15 -11.90
C VAL A 15 13.05 -7.86 -13.25
N GLY A 16 12.19 -8.87 -13.36
CA GLY A 16 11.95 -9.57 -14.62
C GLY A 16 11.42 -8.65 -15.72
N TYR A 17 10.53 -7.72 -15.39
CA TYR A 17 10.04 -6.70 -16.33
C TYR A 17 11.18 -5.87 -16.91
N PHE A 18 12.07 -5.34 -16.06
CA PHE A 18 13.18 -4.51 -16.54
C PHE A 18 14.25 -5.32 -17.27
N LEU A 19 14.59 -6.53 -16.82
CA LEU A 19 15.50 -7.42 -17.57
C LEU A 19 14.96 -7.71 -18.97
N LYS A 20 13.64 -7.99 -19.09
CA LYS A 20 12.99 -8.16 -20.39
C LYS A 20 13.15 -6.95 -21.29
N GLN A 21 12.97 -5.74 -20.76
CA GLN A 21 13.13 -4.49 -21.52
C GLN A 21 14.56 -4.29 -22.03
N HIS A 22 15.57 -4.82 -21.33
CA HIS A 22 16.97 -4.77 -21.73
C HIS A 22 17.39 -5.95 -22.64
N GLY A 23 16.46 -6.83 -23.03
CA GLY A 23 16.76 -8.00 -23.85
C GLY A 23 17.51 -9.12 -23.11
N GLU A 24 17.52 -9.09 -21.78
CA GLU A 24 18.22 -10.07 -20.95
C GLU A 24 17.35 -11.30 -20.67
N SER A 25 17.96 -12.49 -20.71
CA SER A 25 17.29 -13.76 -20.37
C SER A 25 17.19 -13.93 -18.85
N PHE A 26 15.99 -14.31 -18.37
CA PHE A 26 15.75 -14.62 -16.96
C PHE A 26 14.69 -15.71 -16.78
N GLU A 27 14.65 -16.27 -15.57
CA GLU A 27 13.63 -17.20 -15.10
C GLU A 27 13.15 -16.77 -13.70
N ILE A 28 11.83 -16.77 -13.49
CA ILE A 28 11.22 -16.51 -12.18
C ILE A 28 10.69 -17.83 -11.62
N LEU A 29 11.17 -18.21 -10.43
CA LEU A 29 10.69 -19.36 -9.69
C LEU A 29 9.78 -18.88 -8.55
N GLU A 30 8.48 -19.14 -8.67
CA GLU A 30 7.48 -18.88 -7.64
C GLU A 30 6.96 -20.21 -7.09
N LYS A 31 6.85 -20.31 -5.76
CA LYS A 31 6.35 -21.49 -5.07
C LYS A 31 4.83 -21.58 -5.15
N GLU A 32 4.17 -20.44 -5.13
CA GLU A 32 2.71 -20.31 -5.20
C GLU A 32 2.19 -20.57 -6.61
N ARG A 33 0.88 -20.89 -6.73
CA ARG A 33 0.24 -21.15 -8.04
C ARG A 33 0.14 -19.91 -8.93
N GLU A 34 0.21 -18.73 -8.34
CA GLU A 34 0.04 -17.45 -9.02
C GLU A 34 1.06 -16.45 -8.47
N CYS A 35 1.59 -15.62 -9.37
CA CYS A 35 2.45 -14.49 -9.02
C CYS A 35 1.68 -13.39 -8.27
N GLY A 36 2.42 -12.46 -7.67
CA GLY A 36 1.92 -11.29 -6.95
C GLY A 36 2.24 -11.30 -5.47
N GLY A 37 2.59 -12.45 -4.86
CA GLY A 37 2.94 -12.52 -3.44
C GLY A 37 1.88 -11.88 -2.53
N LEU A 38 2.25 -10.86 -1.76
CA LEU A 38 1.34 -10.14 -0.85
C LEU A 38 0.36 -9.19 -1.55
N MET A 39 0.61 -8.78 -2.79
CA MET A 39 -0.28 -7.89 -3.55
C MET A 39 -1.31 -8.64 -4.40
N ARG A 40 -1.53 -9.93 -4.13
CA ARG A 40 -2.59 -10.72 -4.75
C ARG A 40 -3.96 -10.32 -4.21
N SER A 41 -5.00 -10.63 -4.98
CA SER A 41 -6.39 -10.52 -4.52
C SER A 41 -7.02 -11.90 -4.41
N LEU A 42 -7.89 -12.08 -3.42
CA LEU A 42 -8.70 -13.26 -3.19
C LEU A 42 -10.16 -12.92 -3.50
N GLN A 43 -10.85 -13.83 -4.18
CA GLN A 43 -12.30 -13.72 -4.38
C GLN A 43 -13.03 -14.73 -3.53
N HIS A 44 -14.03 -14.29 -2.77
CA HIS A 44 -14.85 -15.14 -1.92
C HIS A 44 -16.27 -14.57 -1.85
N ASP A 45 -17.28 -15.38 -2.17
CA ASP A 45 -18.71 -15.02 -2.14
C ASP A 45 -19.06 -13.70 -2.87
N GLY A 46 -18.41 -13.46 -4.01
CA GLY A 46 -18.61 -12.24 -4.81
C GLY A 46 -17.86 -11.00 -4.28
N PHE A 47 -17.09 -11.13 -3.21
CA PHE A 47 -16.24 -10.07 -2.67
C PHE A 47 -14.77 -10.28 -3.06
N THR A 48 -14.06 -9.18 -3.28
CA THR A 48 -12.62 -9.17 -3.53
C THR A 48 -11.88 -8.62 -2.32
N PHE A 49 -10.89 -9.37 -1.83
CA PHE A 49 -10.04 -9.02 -0.71
C PHE A 49 -8.58 -8.96 -1.14
N ASP A 50 -7.79 -8.08 -0.55
CA ASP A 50 -6.34 -8.08 -0.75
C ASP A 50 -5.68 -9.09 0.20
N TYR A 51 -4.82 -9.96 -0.34
CA TYR A 51 -4.17 -11.04 0.40
C TYR A 51 -3.29 -10.52 1.54
N GLY A 52 -2.45 -9.51 1.28
CA GLY A 52 -1.56 -8.90 2.27
C GLY A 52 -2.20 -7.78 3.11
N GLY A 53 -3.52 -7.67 3.12
CA GLY A 53 -4.24 -6.51 3.67
C GLY A 53 -4.38 -5.37 2.65
N SER A 54 -5.03 -4.28 3.03
CA SER A 54 -5.40 -3.22 2.08
C SER A 54 -4.19 -2.55 1.41
N HIS A 55 -4.14 -2.57 0.09
CA HIS A 55 -3.12 -1.88 -0.69
C HIS A 55 -3.65 -0.58 -1.31
N VAL A 56 -2.86 0.48 -1.20
CA VAL A 56 -3.11 1.75 -1.90
C VAL A 56 -1.82 2.16 -2.59
N ILE A 57 -1.90 2.45 -3.89
CA ILE A 57 -0.74 2.89 -4.68
C ILE A 57 -0.51 4.38 -4.46
N PHE A 58 0.62 4.74 -3.87
CA PHE A 58 1.12 6.11 -3.77
C PHE A 58 2.65 6.09 -3.67
N SER A 59 3.32 7.10 -4.23
CA SER A 59 4.77 7.27 -4.10
C SER A 59 5.10 8.76 -4.09
N LYS A 60 6.22 9.12 -3.43
CA LYS A 60 6.84 10.45 -3.58
C LYS A 60 7.67 10.55 -4.86
N ASP A 61 8.13 9.41 -5.37
CA ASP A 61 8.79 9.29 -6.65
C ASP A 61 7.73 9.26 -7.76
N MET A 62 7.73 10.31 -8.58
CA MET A 62 6.74 10.49 -9.63
C MET A 62 7.00 9.61 -10.86
N GLU A 63 8.24 9.20 -11.10
CA GLU A 63 8.57 8.29 -12.20
C GLU A 63 8.05 6.90 -11.88
N VAL A 64 8.34 6.41 -10.67
CA VAL A 64 7.84 5.13 -10.17
C VAL A 64 6.31 5.12 -10.11
N LEU A 65 5.69 6.22 -9.65
CA LEU A 65 4.23 6.31 -9.61
C LEU A 65 3.62 6.24 -11.01
N ARG A 66 4.17 6.97 -11.98
CA ARG A 66 3.68 6.95 -13.37
C ARG A 66 3.82 5.56 -13.97
N PHE A 67 4.99 4.95 -13.82
CA PHE A 67 5.23 3.58 -14.26
C PHE A 67 4.16 2.60 -13.73
N MET A 68 3.91 2.59 -12.42
CA MET A 68 2.87 1.72 -11.84
C MET A 68 1.47 2.03 -12.38
N LEU A 69 1.12 3.32 -12.52
CA LEU A 69 -0.21 3.73 -12.99
C LEU A 69 -0.40 3.44 -14.49
N ASP A 70 0.66 3.46 -15.28
CA ASP A 70 0.62 3.19 -16.72
C ASP A 70 0.40 1.69 -16.97
N LEU A 71 1.03 0.82 -16.18
CA LEU A 71 0.76 -0.63 -16.21
C LEU A 71 -0.70 -0.99 -15.93
N LEU A 72 -1.42 -0.15 -15.18
CA LEU A 72 -2.84 -0.36 -14.86
C LEU A 72 -3.79 0.21 -15.92
N GLU A 73 -3.30 1.05 -16.83
CA GLU A 73 -4.10 1.73 -17.85
C GLU A 73 -5.41 2.34 -17.29
N LYS A 74 -6.58 1.86 -17.71
CA LYS A 74 -7.89 2.34 -17.22
C LYS A 74 -8.34 1.67 -15.91
N ASN A 75 -7.68 0.59 -15.48
CA ASN A 75 -8.01 -0.16 -14.27
C ASN A 75 -7.46 0.52 -13.00
N LYS A 76 -7.81 1.80 -12.81
CA LYS A 76 -7.34 2.60 -11.67
C LYS A 76 -8.39 3.60 -11.23
N LEU A 77 -8.48 3.80 -9.91
CA LEU A 77 -9.39 4.76 -9.30
C LEU A 77 -8.63 5.65 -8.32
N LYS A 78 -8.65 6.97 -8.56
CA LYS A 78 -8.07 7.94 -7.63
C LYS A 78 -9.09 8.32 -6.57
N LYS A 79 -8.70 8.20 -5.29
CA LYS A 79 -9.50 8.64 -4.14
C LYS A 79 -8.69 9.52 -3.21
N ARG A 80 -9.38 10.42 -2.50
CA ARG A 80 -8.78 11.19 -1.40
C ARG A 80 -8.75 10.31 -0.16
N ARG A 81 -7.56 10.10 0.42
CA ARG A 81 -7.40 9.32 1.65
C ARG A 81 -8.18 9.96 2.80
N ASN A 82 -9.03 9.16 3.46
CA ASN A 82 -9.85 9.56 4.61
C ASN A 82 -9.69 8.56 5.76
N SER A 83 -8.45 8.29 6.16
CA SER A 83 -8.13 7.37 7.26
C SER A 83 -8.53 7.98 8.60
N LYS A 84 -9.08 7.15 9.49
CA LYS A 84 -9.51 7.52 10.84
C LYS A 84 -9.07 6.48 11.85
N VAL A 85 -8.89 6.90 13.09
CA VAL A 85 -8.59 6.05 14.25
C VAL A 85 -9.87 5.90 15.06
N MET A 86 -10.31 4.66 15.32
CA MET A 86 -11.40 4.40 16.25
C MET A 86 -10.87 4.55 17.68
N TYR A 87 -11.37 5.53 18.41
CA TYR A 87 -10.97 5.81 19.78
C TYR A 87 -12.19 6.16 20.63
N LYS A 88 -12.47 5.34 21.67
CA LYS A 88 -13.60 5.52 22.60
C LYS A 88 -14.94 5.80 21.87
N GLY A 89 -15.24 4.99 20.85
CA GLY A 89 -16.47 5.13 20.04
C GLY A 89 -16.50 6.33 19.09
N ARG A 90 -15.38 7.05 18.94
CA ARG A 90 -15.24 8.20 18.03
C ARG A 90 -14.26 7.88 16.91
N LEU A 91 -14.53 8.39 15.71
CA LEU A 91 -13.61 8.29 14.59
C LEU A 91 -12.77 9.56 14.48
N ILE A 92 -11.55 9.50 15.01
CA ILE A 92 -10.59 10.61 15.05
C ILE A 92 -9.82 10.66 13.74
N LYS A 93 -9.61 11.86 13.18
CA LYS A 93 -8.87 12.04 11.92
C LYS A 93 -7.42 11.57 12.08
N TYR A 94 -6.90 10.82 11.12
CA TYR A 94 -5.47 10.50 11.04
C TYR A 94 -4.68 11.66 10.41
N PRO A 95 -3.45 11.95 10.87
CA PRO A 95 -2.79 11.34 12.02
C PRO A 95 -3.38 11.84 13.35
N PHE A 96 -3.34 10.99 14.38
CA PHE A 96 -4.14 11.16 15.61
C PHE A 96 -3.85 12.49 16.33
N GLU A 97 -2.57 12.87 16.39
CA GLU A 97 -2.07 14.11 16.97
C GLU A 97 -2.59 15.39 16.28
N ASN A 98 -3.00 15.30 15.02
CA ASN A 98 -3.64 16.40 14.29
C ASN A 98 -5.18 16.34 14.38
N GLY A 99 -5.71 15.30 15.02
CA GLY A 99 -7.13 15.03 15.18
C GLY A 99 -7.68 15.31 16.58
N LEU A 100 -6.88 15.91 17.49
CA LEU A 100 -7.22 16.06 18.91
C LEU A 100 -8.56 16.77 19.16
N SER A 101 -9.01 17.63 18.25
CA SER A 101 -10.33 18.28 18.31
C SER A 101 -11.51 17.30 18.35
N GLY A 102 -11.32 16.05 17.92
CA GLY A 102 -12.33 14.99 18.03
C GLY A 102 -12.41 14.31 19.41
N LEU A 103 -11.44 14.51 20.29
CA LEU A 103 -11.37 13.87 21.61
C LEU A 103 -12.33 14.51 22.63
N PRO A 104 -12.65 13.81 23.74
CA PRO A 104 -13.23 14.44 24.92
C PRO A 104 -12.40 15.65 25.37
N LYS A 105 -13.06 16.73 25.82
CA LYS A 105 -12.39 18.00 26.14
C LYS A 105 -11.24 17.86 27.12
N HIS A 106 -11.40 17.03 28.15
CA HIS A 106 -10.36 16.75 29.15
C HIS A 106 -9.12 16.12 28.50
N GLU A 107 -9.29 15.09 27.66
CA GLU A 107 -8.17 14.40 27.02
C GLU A 107 -7.48 15.27 25.97
N ASN A 108 -8.26 16.07 25.22
CA ASN A 108 -7.70 17.08 24.32
C ASN A 108 -6.82 18.07 25.09
N PHE A 109 -7.33 18.60 26.21
CA PHE A 109 -6.57 19.48 27.11
C PHE A 109 -5.29 18.81 27.61
N GLU A 110 -5.37 17.58 28.14
CA GLU A 110 -4.21 16.85 28.64
C GLU A 110 -3.14 16.62 27.56
N CYS A 111 -3.56 16.25 26.34
CA CYS A 111 -2.64 16.10 25.20
C CYS A 111 -1.94 17.40 24.85
N LEU A 112 -2.68 18.51 24.73
CA LEU A 112 -2.12 19.82 24.38
C LEU A 112 -1.24 20.37 25.51
N TYR A 113 -1.71 20.30 26.75
CA TYR A 113 -0.99 20.76 27.92
C TYR A 113 0.35 20.03 28.06
N SER A 114 0.35 18.70 27.98
CA SER A 114 1.56 17.88 28.08
C SER A 114 2.53 18.11 26.91
N PHE A 115 2.01 18.45 25.73
CA PHE A 115 2.84 18.81 24.57
C PHE A 115 3.56 20.15 24.78
N VAL A 116 2.85 21.16 25.32
CA VAL A 116 3.40 22.50 25.58
C VAL A 116 4.34 22.51 26.78
N LYS A 117 4.05 21.71 27.82
CA LYS A 117 4.86 21.66 29.06
C LYS A 117 6.23 20.96 28.90
N LYS A 118 6.55 20.48 27.70
CA LYS A 118 7.88 19.94 27.38
C LYS A 118 8.99 20.95 27.62
#